data_AF-A0A3D2PC09-F1
#
_entry.id   AF-A0A3D2PC09-F1
#
_cell.length_a   1.000
_cell.length_b   1.000
_cell.length_c   1.000
_cell.angle_alpha   90.00
_cell.angle_beta   90.00
_cell.angle_gamma   90.00
#
_symmetry.space_group_name_H-M   'P 1'
#
loop_
_entity.id
_entity.type
_entity.pdbx_description
1 polymer ?
#
loop_
_entity_poly.entity_id
_entity_poly.type
_entity_poly.pdbx_seq_one_letter_code
_entity_poly.pdbx_strand_id
1 'polypeptide(L)'
;MKPWSISTTVRNPERLRDFLKILKLLEGKPFNNANQEKYQILLIQHKLYFPTNIPAKYRKYNDTPELEMPYNVAEEIFYHQKYEDPAMRGRQSVNPLNKLGFCVAREREGNIIITELGNRFITGDYDIGYIFFKSLLKLQFPNPWSDDFFIELEGGVN
;
A
#
# COMPACT_ATOMS: atom_id res chain seq x y z
N MET A 1 6.61 -24.09 12.22
CA MET A 1 6.69 -23.65 10.80
C MET A 1 5.64 -22.56 10.56
N LYS A 2 6.06 -21.31 10.26
CA LYS A 2 5.11 -20.26 9.84
C LYS A 2 4.76 -20.47 8.36
N PRO A 3 3.48 -20.60 7.98
CA PRO A 3 3.11 -20.80 6.59
C PRO A 3 3.44 -19.56 5.75
N TRP A 4 3.95 -19.75 4.54
CA TRP A 4 4.06 -18.67 3.56
C TRP A 4 2.67 -18.15 3.24
N SER A 5 2.47 -16.84 3.38
CA SER A 5 1.19 -16.20 3.14
C SER A 5 1.37 -15.05 2.17
N ILE A 6 0.66 -15.10 1.05
CA ILE A 6 0.53 -13.98 0.13
C ILE A 6 -0.57 -13.06 0.67
N SER A 7 -0.36 -11.74 0.58
CA SER A 7 -1.35 -10.77 1.09
C SER A 7 -2.73 -11.03 0.48
N THR A 8 -3.79 -10.94 1.29
CA THR A 8 -5.16 -11.05 0.79
C THR A 8 -5.51 -9.92 -0.20
N THR A 9 -4.73 -8.83 -0.21
CA THR A 9 -4.88 -7.73 -1.18
C THR A 9 -4.57 -8.16 -2.61
N VAL A 10 -3.78 -9.22 -2.82
CA VAL A 10 -3.50 -9.79 -4.16
C VAL A 10 -4.77 -10.38 -4.80
N ARG A 11 -5.81 -10.66 -4.00
CA ARG A 11 -7.11 -11.14 -4.49
C ARG A 11 -7.88 -10.08 -5.31
N ASN A 12 -7.47 -8.82 -5.28
CA ASN A 12 -8.02 -7.76 -6.12
C ASN A 12 -6.88 -6.92 -6.75
N PRO A 13 -6.34 -7.35 -7.91
CA PRO A 13 -5.21 -6.68 -8.55
C PRO A 13 -5.55 -5.25 -8.99
N GLU A 14 -6.77 -4.99 -9.43
CA GLU A 14 -7.20 -3.63 -9.80
C GLU A 14 -7.10 -2.66 -8.63
N ARG A 15 -7.48 -3.10 -7.42
CA ARG A 15 -7.31 -2.29 -6.21
C ARG A 15 -5.85 -1.94 -5.95
N LEU A 16 -4.92 -2.86 -6.18
CA LEU A 16 -3.48 -2.58 -6.04
C LEU A 16 -3.00 -1.54 -7.05
N ARG A 17 -3.55 -1.58 -8.27
CA ARG A 17 -3.24 -0.59 -9.30
C ARG A 17 -3.66 0.80 -8.88
N ASP A 18 -4.87 0.95 -8.34
CA ASP A 18 -5.36 2.24 -7.89
C ASP A 18 -4.59 2.76 -6.67
N PHE A 19 -4.21 1.88 -5.74
CA PHE A 19 -3.33 2.24 -4.63
C PHE A 19 -1.98 2.76 -5.13
N LEU A 20 -1.40 2.10 -6.14
CA LEU A 20 -0.14 2.51 -6.75
C LEU A 20 -0.25 3.85 -7.48
N LYS A 21 -1.37 4.13 -8.17
CA LYS A 21 -1.66 5.44 -8.77
C LYS A 21 -1.65 6.55 -7.72
N ILE A 22 -2.25 6.31 -6.55
CA ILE A 22 -2.22 7.29 -5.46
C ILE A 22 -0.81 7.46 -4.88
N LEU A 23 -0.06 6.36 -4.70
CA LEU A 23 1.32 6.43 -4.23
C LEU A 23 2.22 7.21 -5.19
N LYS A 24 1.99 7.10 -6.50
CA LYS A 24 2.72 7.83 -7.56
C LYS A 24 2.65 9.35 -7.37
N LEU A 25 1.58 9.90 -6.79
CA LEU A 25 1.45 11.33 -6.47
C LEU A 25 2.49 11.82 -5.43
N LEU A 26 3.09 10.89 -4.68
CA LEU A 26 4.11 11.14 -3.67
C LEU A 26 5.52 10.74 -4.13
N GLU A 27 5.69 10.29 -5.38
CA GLU A 27 7.01 9.92 -5.91
C GLU A 27 8.02 11.06 -5.75
N GLY A 28 9.26 10.70 -5.40
CA GLY A 28 10.34 11.65 -5.12
C GLY A 28 10.33 12.24 -3.71
N LYS A 29 9.28 12.02 -2.90
CA LYS A 29 9.23 12.44 -1.48
C LYS A 29 9.72 11.32 -0.55
N PRO A 30 10.29 11.63 0.62
CA PRO A 30 10.71 10.60 1.57
C PRO A 30 9.51 9.83 2.15
N PHE A 31 9.58 8.50 2.27
CA PHE A 31 8.50 7.70 2.87
C PHE A 31 8.55 7.70 4.41
N ASN A 32 8.59 8.89 5.01
CA ASN A 32 8.58 9.13 6.46
C ASN A 32 7.16 9.17 7.03
N ASN A 33 7.01 9.29 8.35
CA ASN A 33 5.70 9.31 9.03
C ASN A 33 4.69 10.28 8.40
N ALA A 34 5.11 11.51 8.08
CA ALA A 34 4.24 12.51 7.47
C ALA A 34 3.70 12.06 6.10
N ASN A 35 4.56 11.52 5.24
CA ASN A 35 4.12 11.03 3.93
C ASN A 35 3.40 9.68 4.00
N GLN A 36 3.65 8.86 5.03
CA GLN A 36 2.89 7.65 5.31
C GLN A 36 1.44 7.98 5.67
N GLU A 37 1.22 8.94 6.58
CA GLU A 37 -0.11 9.45 6.92
C GLU A 37 -0.78 10.10 5.70
N LYS A 38 -0.05 10.98 5.00
CA LYS A 38 -0.55 11.63 3.79
C LYS A 38 -1.01 10.64 2.73
N TYR A 39 -0.24 9.56 2.51
CA TYR A 39 -0.64 8.50 1.59
C TYR A 39 -1.99 7.89 1.99
N GLN A 40 -2.17 7.59 3.27
CA GLN A 40 -3.44 7.04 3.76
C GLN A 40 -4.61 8.03 3.61
N ILE A 41 -4.38 9.32 3.86
CA ILE A 41 -5.39 10.37 3.67
C ILE A 41 -5.78 10.47 2.19
N LEU A 42 -4.82 10.40 1.26
CA LEU A 42 -5.11 10.40 -0.18
C LEU A 42 -5.94 9.17 -0.59
N LEU A 43 -5.67 7.99 -0.02
CA LEU A 43 -6.51 6.81 -0.28
C LEU A 43 -7.96 7.00 0.19
N ILE A 44 -8.18 7.71 1.30
CA ILE A 44 -9.52 8.07 1.78
C ILE A 44 -10.17 9.09 0.84
N GLN A 45 -9.42 10.12 0.45
CA GLN A 45 -9.87 11.18 -0.45
C GLN A 45 -10.39 10.60 -1.78
N HIS A 46 -9.65 9.64 -2.34
CA HIS A 46 -10.00 8.97 -3.59
C HIS A 46 -10.94 7.77 -3.40
N LYS A 47 -11.52 7.58 -2.21
CA LYS A 47 -12.49 6.50 -1.89
C LYS A 47 -11.95 5.08 -2.17
N LEU A 48 -10.63 4.89 -2.07
CA LEU A 48 -9.96 3.59 -2.20
C LEU A 48 -9.79 2.89 -0.84
N TYR A 49 -9.98 3.65 0.24
CA TYR A 49 -9.98 3.18 1.61
C TYR A 49 -11.14 3.80 2.39
N PHE A 50 -11.90 2.96 3.09
CA PHE A 50 -13.05 3.36 3.89
C PHE A 50 -12.78 3.08 5.37
N PRO A 51 -12.53 4.12 6.19
CA PRO A 51 -12.41 3.97 7.63
C PRO A 51 -13.75 3.59 8.28
N THR A 52 -13.72 2.93 9.44
CA THR A 52 -14.94 2.45 10.10
C THR A 52 -15.74 3.57 10.75
N ASN A 53 -15.07 4.55 11.39
CA ASN A 53 -15.72 5.59 12.18
C ASN A 53 -15.84 6.90 11.41
N ILE A 54 -16.80 7.03 10.49
CA ILE A 54 -16.94 8.25 9.68
C ILE A 54 -17.96 9.20 10.34
N PRO A 55 -17.57 10.46 10.65
CA PRO A 55 -18.49 11.45 11.19
C PRO A 55 -19.74 11.63 10.32
N ALA A 56 -20.91 11.80 10.94
CA ALA A 56 -22.18 11.93 10.22
C ALA A 56 -22.16 13.05 9.16
N LYS A 57 -21.48 14.17 9.45
CA LYS A 57 -21.29 15.30 8.53
C LYS A 57 -20.58 14.93 7.21
N TYR A 58 -19.84 13.83 7.19
CA TYR A 58 -19.03 13.40 6.05
C TYR A 58 -19.56 12.17 5.32
N ARG A 59 -20.67 11.56 5.79
CA ARG A 59 -21.25 10.38 5.13
C ARG A 59 -21.66 10.62 3.68
N LYS A 60 -22.12 11.84 3.36
CA LYS A 60 -22.47 12.27 1.99
C LYS A 60 -21.40 11.96 0.94
N TYR A 61 -20.11 12.02 1.30
CA TYR A 61 -19.03 11.75 0.35
C TYR A 61 -18.93 10.27 -0.03
N ASN A 62 -19.37 9.36 0.85
CA ASN A 62 -19.41 7.94 0.56
C ASN A 62 -20.74 7.54 -0.10
N ASP A 63 -21.84 8.17 0.32
CA ASP A 63 -23.18 7.87 -0.19
C ASP A 63 -23.37 8.37 -1.64
N THR A 64 -22.59 9.38 -2.06
CA THR A 64 -22.63 9.94 -3.41
C THR A 64 -21.30 9.69 -4.13
N PRO A 65 -21.23 8.68 -5.04
CA PRO A 65 -19.99 8.31 -5.73
C PRO A 65 -19.36 9.46 -6.51
N GLU A 66 -20.18 10.30 -7.16
CA GLU A 66 -19.77 11.42 -8.01
C GLU A 66 -19.16 12.60 -7.24
N LEU A 67 -19.47 12.71 -5.94
CA LEU A 67 -19.00 13.83 -5.13
C LEU A 67 -17.54 13.64 -4.75
N GLU A 68 -16.64 14.46 -5.31
CA GLU A 68 -15.23 14.44 -4.94
C GLU A 68 -15.04 14.88 -3.48
N MET A 69 -14.17 14.17 -2.75
CA MET A 69 -13.83 14.51 -1.37
C MET A 69 -12.66 15.48 -1.35
N PRO A 70 -12.80 16.66 -0.70
CA PRO A 70 -11.67 17.55 -0.44
C PRO A 70 -10.63 16.91 0.49
N TYR A 71 -9.35 17.25 0.33
CA TYR A 71 -8.27 16.70 1.16
C TYR A 71 -8.47 16.94 2.65
N ASN A 72 -8.85 18.16 3.05
CA ASN A 72 -9.10 18.52 4.45
C ASN A 72 -10.21 17.67 5.08
N VAL A 73 -11.23 17.30 4.30
CA VAL A 73 -12.29 16.38 4.76
C VAL A 73 -11.72 14.99 5.00
N ALA A 74 -10.92 14.47 4.05
CA ALA A 74 -10.28 13.16 4.19
C ALA A 74 -9.35 13.11 5.41
N GLU A 75 -8.59 14.18 5.64
CA GLU A 75 -7.71 14.36 6.79
C GLU A 75 -8.48 14.36 8.11
N GLU A 76 -9.59 15.11 8.19
CA GLU A 76 -10.45 15.09 9.38
C GLU A 76 -11.03 13.69 9.64
N ILE A 77 -11.48 12.98 8.60
CA ILE A 77 -11.97 11.59 8.73
C ILE A 77 -10.86 10.67 9.26
N PHE A 78 -9.64 10.83 8.74
CA PHE A 78 -8.47 10.04 9.14
C PHE A 78 -8.13 10.24 10.62
N TYR A 79 -8.00 11.49 11.07
CA TYR A 79 -7.69 11.78 12.48
C TYR A 79 -8.86 11.50 13.43
N HIS A 80 -10.11 11.50 12.93
CA HIS A 80 -11.27 11.06 13.72
C HIS A 80 -11.20 9.58 14.14
N GLN A 81 -10.39 8.76 13.46
CA GLN A 81 -10.19 7.37 13.83
C GLN A 81 -9.37 7.20 15.12
N LYS A 82 -8.62 8.23 15.54
CA LYS A 82 -7.76 8.22 16.74
C LYS A 82 -6.82 7.01 16.78
N TYR A 83 -6.12 6.75 15.67
CA TYR A 83 -5.11 5.69 15.61
C TYR A 83 -3.98 5.95 16.60
N GLU A 84 -3.50 4.88 17.27
CA GLU A 84 -2.32 4.95 18.15
C GLU A 84 -1.04 5.23 17.34
N ASP A 85 -0.92 4.58 16.17
CA ASP A 85 0.14 4.84 15.18
C ASP A 85 -0.52 5.13 13.82
N PRO A 86 -0.81 6.42 13.52
CA PRO A 86 -1.42 6.82 12.25
C PRO A 86 -0.56 6.45 11.03
N ALA A 87 0.77 6.59 11.14
CA ALA A 87 1.71 6.31 10.07
C ALA A 87 1.73 4.81 9.68
N MET A 88 1.48 3.90 10.63
CA MET A 88 1.32 2.46 10.37
C MET A 88 0.28 2.17 9.29
N ARG A 89 -0.79 2.99 9.18
CA ARG A 89 -1.85 2.77 8.18
C ARG A 89 -1.29 2.90 6.76
N GLY A 90 -0.49 3.92 6.50
CA GLY A 90 0.21 4.10 5.22
C GLY A 90 1.18 2.96 4.93
N ARG A 91 1.93 2.50 5.95
CA ARG A 91 2.84 1.35 5.83
C ARG A 91 2.10 0.06 5.45
N GLN A 92 0.96 -0.20 6.08
CA GLN A 92 0.12 -1.36 5.77
C GLN A 92 -0.42 -1.30 4.33
N SER A 93 -0.87 -0.13 3.89
CA SER A 93 -1.39 0.08 2.54
C SER A 93 -0.34 -0.08 1.44
N VAL A 94 0.93 0.28 1.71
CA VAL A 94 2.02 0.16 0.72
C VAL A 94 2.70 -1.21 0.72
N ASN A 95 2.61 -1.97 1.81
CA ASN A 95 3.28 -3.26 1.97
C ASN A 95 3.07 -4.22 0.78
N PRO A 96 1.83 -4.48 0.29
CA PRO A 96 1.66 -5.35 -0.86
C PRO A 96 2.33 -4.82 -2.15
N LEU A 97 2.38 -3.49 -2.34
CA LEU A 97 3.03 -2.87 -3.51
C LEU A 97 4.56 -3.06 -3.47
N ASN A 98 5.16 -2.86 -2.29
CA ASN A 98 6.58 -3.14 -2.06
C ASN A 98 6.90 -4.63 -2.26
N LYS A 99 6.08 -5.54 -1.71
CA LYS A 99 6.29 -6.99 -1.81
C LYS A 99 6.22 -7.50 -3.25
N LEU A 100 5.39 -6.89 -4.09
CA LEU A 100 5.28 -7.24 -5.52
C LEU A 100 6.29 -6.53 -6.41
N GLY A 101 7.16 -5.68 -5.84
CA GLY A 101 8.20 -4.97 -6.59
C GLY A 101 7.65 -3.83 -7.47
N PHE A 102 6.46 -3.31 -7.18
CA PHE A 102 5.88 -2.19 -7.91
C PHE A 102 6.43 -0.83 -7.47
N CYS A 103 6.92 -0.74 -6.24
CA CYS A 103 7.52 0.48 -5.69
C CYS A 103 8.64 0.15 -4.69
N VAL A 104 9.42 1.18 -4.39
CA VAL A 104 10.28 1.26 -3.20
C VAL A 104 9.75 2.44 -2.37
N ALA A 105 9.01 2.13 -1.32
CA ALA A 105 8.42 3.09 -0.41
C ALA A 105 8.63 2.61 1.03
N ARG A 106 9.80 2.94 1.58
CA ARG A 106 10.25 2.53 2.92
C ARG A 106 11.03 3.67 3.55
N GLU A 107 10.89 3.81 4.86
CA GLU A 107 11.51 4.91 5.61
C GLU A 107 13.04 4.90 5.52
N ARG A 108 13.67 3.72 5.49
CA ARG A 108 15.13 3.55 5.41
C ARG A 108 15.71 3.64 3.99
N GLU A 109 14.87 3.55 2.96
CA GLU A 109 15.30 3.51 1.55
C GLU A 109 15.23 4.90 0.88
N GLY A 110 14.87 5.93 1.64
CA GLY A 110 14.82 7.31 1.18
C GLY A 110 13.51 7.67 0.47
N ASN A 111 13.62 8.15 -0.76
CA ASN A 111 12.49 8.68 -1.52
C ASN A 111 11.62 7.55 -2.10
N ILE A 112 10.32 7.83 -2.19
CA ILE A 112 9.34 6.96 -2.85
C ILE A 112 9.71 6.87 -4.33
N ILE A 113 9.90 5.65 -4.83
CA ILE A 113 10.21 5.36 -6.24
C ILE A 113 9.16 4.37 -6.76
N ILE A 114 8.52 4.69 -7.90
CA ILE A 114 7.70 3.71 -8.62
C ILE A 114 8.59 3.00 -9.63
N THR A 115 8.65 1.66 -9.55
CA THR A 115 9.56 0.88 -10.41
C THR A 115 9.09 0.90 -11.86
N GLU A 116 9.93 0.47 -12.80
CA GLU A 116 9.51 0.31 -14.18
C GLU A 116 8.29 -0.62 -14.31
N LEU A 117 8.27 -1.72 -13.54
CA LEU A 117 7.13 -2.64 -13.47
C LEU A 117 5.88 -1.95 -12.92
N GLY A 118 6.03 -1.13 -11.87
CA GLY A 118 4.93 -0.35 -11.31
C GLY A 118 4.37 0.69 -12.26
N ASN A 119 5.22 1.41 -13.00
CA ASN A 119 4.78 2.37 -14.01
C ASN A 119 4.02 1.65 -15.14
N ARG A 120 4.52 0.50 -15.64
CA ARG A 120 3.80 -0.35 -16.60
C ARG A 120 2.46 -0.86 -16.06
N PHE A 121 2.38 -1.15 -14.76
CA PHE A 121 1.14 -1.56 -14.13
C PHE A 121 0.11 -0.43 -14.07
N ILE A 122 0.55 0.82 -13.87
CA ILE A 122 -0.33 1.98 -13.90
C ILE A 122 -0.87 2.28 -15.29
N THR A 123 -0.06 2.19 -16.36
CA THR A 123 -0.46 2.62 -17.71
C THR A 123 -1.60 1.81 -18.31
N GLY A 124 -1.73 0.52 -17.96
CA GLY A 124 -2.91 -0.28 -18.32
C GLY A 124 -2.88 -0.96 -19.68
N ASP A 125 -1.87 -0.69 -20.49
CA ASP A 125 -1.68 -1.33 -21.80
C ASP A 125 -1.14 -2.76 -21.70
N TYR A 126 -1.16 -3.36 -20.51
CA TYR A 126 -0.58 -4.66 -20.23
C TYR A 126 -1.58 -5.61 -19.60
N ASP A 127 -1.49 -6.88 -19.99
CA ASP A 127 -2.18 -7.97 -19.32
C ASP A 127 -1.75 -8.03 -17.84
N ILE A 128 -2.72 -7.81 -16.95
CA ILE A 128 -2.53 -7.91 -15.49
C ILE A 128 -1.92 -9.26 -15.13
N GLY A 129 -2.34 -10.35 -15.80
CA GLY A 129 -1.78 -11.68 -15.62
C GLY A 129 -0.28 -11.71 -15.89
N TYR A 130 0.18 -11.07 -16.95
CA TYR A 130 1.61 -11.00 -17.29
C TYR A 130 2.43 -10.19 -16.27
N ILE A 131 1.89 -9.08 -15.77
CA ILE A 131 2.55 -8.26 -14.74
C ILE A 131 2.69 -9.03 -13.43
N PHE A 132 1.61 -9.67 -12.97
CA PHE A 132 1.65 -10.48 -11.76
C PHE A 132 2.53 -11.70 -11.95
N PHE A 133 2.52 -12.34 -13.12
CA PHE A 133 3.44 -13.44 -13.43
C PHE A 133 4.91 -13.01 -13.27
N LYS A 134 5.32 -11.87 -13.83
CA LYS A 134 6.68 -11.35 -13.63
C LYS A 134 7.00 -11.03 -12.18
N SER A 135 6.04 -10.48 -11.46
CA SER A 135 6.20 -10.14 -10.03
C SER A 135 6.40 -11.40 -9.20
N LEU A 136 5.58 -12.42 -9.42
CA LEU A 136 5.59 -13.68 -8.69
C LEU A 136 6.80 -14.55 -9.03
N LEU A 137 7.31 -14.50 -10.27
CA LEU A 137 8.57 -15.18 -10.64
C LEU A 137 9.78 -14.68 -9.86
N LYS A 138 9.79 -13.40 -9.48
CA LYS A 138 10.88 -12.78 -8.71
C LYS A 138 10.64 -12.79 -7.21
N LEU A 139 9.45 -13.21 -6.78
CA LEU A 139 9.10 -13.30 -5.37
C LEU A 139 9.81 -14.51 -4.76
N GLN A 140 10.72 -14.25 -3.83
CA GLN A 140 11.52 -15.29 -3.17
C GLN A 140 11.47 -15.14 -1.64
N PHE A 141 11.67 -16.25 -0.93
CA PHE A 141 11.82 -16.30 0.52
C PHE A 141 13.10 -17.11 0.86
N PRO A 142 13.96 -16.67 1.80
CA PRO A 142 13.90 -15.38 2.51
C PRO A 142 14.05 -14.22 1.53
N ASN A 143 13.26 -13.17 1.74
CA ASN A 143 13.36 -11.96 0.94
C ASN A 143 14.32 -11.03 1.68
N PRO A 144 15.42 -10.54 1.06
CA PRO A 144 16.33 -9.59 1.69
C PRO A 144 15.65 -8.32 2.23
N TRP A 145 14.44 -8.04 1.75
CA TRP A 145 13.60 -6.92 2.16
C TRP A 145 12.45 -7.32 3.10
N SER A 146 12.38 -8.55 3.59
CA SER A 146 11.35 -8.96 4.54
C SER A 146 11.87 -10.02 5.49
N ASP A 147 11.99 -9.62 6.75
CA ASP A 147 12.33 -10.47 7.89
C ASP A 147 11.15 -11.35 8.36
N ASP A 148 9.99 -11.25 7.69
CA ASP A 148 8.78 -12.00 8.05
C ASP A 148 8.98 -13.53 8.06
N PHE A 149 9.98 -14.04 7.30
CA PHE A 149 10.21 -15.47 7.12
C PHE A 149 11.70 -15.82 7.22
N PHE A 150 12.10 -16.36 8.37
CA PHE A 150 13.37 -17.06 8.53
C PHE A 150 13.11 -18.57 8.58
N ILE A 151 13.98 -19.34 7.93
CA ILE A 151 14.09 -20.78 8.19
C ILE A 151 14.86 -20.88 9.50
N GLU A 152 14.20 -21.26 10.60
CA GLU A 152 14.92 -21.84 11.73
C GLU A 152 15.54 -23.14 11.22
N LEU A 153 16.85 -23.13 10.99
CA LEU A 153 17.60 -24.37 10.81
C LEU A 153 17.48 -25.11 12.14
N GLU A 154 16.76 -26.23 12.16
CA GLU A 154 16.73 -27.12 13.32
C GLU A 154 18.18 -27.42 13.73
N GLY A 155 18.45 -27.20 15.02
CA GLY A 155 19.79 -27.19 15.59
C GLY A 155 20.58 -28.46 15.27
N GLY A 156 21.69 -28.28 14.57
CA GLY A 156 22.84 -29.17 14.70
C GLY A 156 23.40 -28.98 16.11
N VAL A 157 23.15 -29.96 16.97
CA VAL A 157 23.84 -30.12 18.25
C VAL A 157 25.30 -30.48 17.94
N ASN A 158 26.24 -29.66 18.40
CA ASN A 158 27.60 -30.09 18.76
C ASN A 158 27.68 -30.09 20.28
#